data_AF-A0A1F6F3J1-F1
#
_entry.id   AF-A0A1F6F3J1-F1
#
_cell.length_a   1.000
_cell.length_b   1.000
_cell.length_c   1.000
_cell.angle_alpha   90.00
_cell.angle_beta   90.00
_cell.angle_gamma   90.00
#
_symmetry.space_group_name_H-M   'P 1'
#
loop_
_entity.id
_entity.type
_entity.pdbx_description
1 polymer ?
#
loop_
_entity_poly.entity_id
_entity_poly.type
_entity_poly.pdbx_seq_one_letter_code
_entity_poly.pdbx_strand_id
1 'polypeptide(L)' 'MEGQIKRIIPSGEFVTFIIQVKDVQSCSRTFTGQKYRNFAYWRDLKVGDWIAGLRWLDETKGIIDADSPVYLLQDTLF' A
#
# COMPACT_ATOMS: atom_id res chain seq x y z
N MET A 1 -6.51 7.65 3.07
CA MET A 1 -5.18 8.17 3.45
C MET A 1 -4.24 8.05 2.26
N GLU A 2 -3.10 8.73 2.33
CA GLU A 2 -2.05 8.75 1.30
C GLU A 2 -0.76 8.16 1.86
N GLY A 3 0.08 7.58 1.02
CA GLY A 3 1.38 7.08 1.45
C GLY A 3 2.30 6.72 0.29
N GLN A 4 3.58 6.58 0.61
CA GLN A 4 4.60 6.19 -0.36
C GLN A 4 5.03 4.74 -0.15
N ILE A 5 5.09 3.95 -1.21
CA ILE A 5 5.65 2.60 -1.16
C ILE A 5 7.16 2.69 -0.91
N LYS A 6 7.62 2.21 0.24
CA LYS A 6 9.05 2.19 0.61
C LYS A 6 9.73 0.88 0.26
N ARG A 7 9.03 -0.25 0.40
CA ARG A 7 9.56 -1.59 0.11
C ARG A 7 8.45 -2.52 -0.34
N ILE A 8 8.81 -3.47 -1.20
CA ILE A 8 7.94 -4.57 -1.64
C ILE A 8 8.71 -5.86 -1.36
N ILE A 9 8.09 -6.79 -0.64
CA ILE A 9 8.70 -8.05 -0.21
C ILE A 9 7.80 -9.19 -0.70
N PRO A 10 8.21 -9.94 -1.75
CA PRO A 10 7.50 -11.15 -2.16
C PRO A 10 7.74 -12.27 -1.13
N SER A 11 6.65 -12.94 -0.73
CA SER A 11 6.65 -13.99 0.30
C SER A 11 5.68 -15.11 -0.11
N GLY A 12 6.15 -16.04 -0.94
CA GLY A 12 5.33 -17.15 -1.43
C GLY A 12 4.14 -16.63 -2.23
N GLU A 13 2.92 -16.93 -1.77
CA GLU A 13 1.67 -16.52 -2.42
C GLU A 13 1.29 -15.04 -2.17
N PHE A 14 2.01 -14.38 -1.27
CA PHE A 14 1.71 -13.01 -0.87
C PHE A 14 2.82 -12.04 -1.26
N VAL A 15 2.44 -10.78 -1.36
CA VAL A 15 3.36 -9.64 -1.49
C VAL A 15 3.08 -8.70 -0.33
N THR A 16 4.12 -8.38 0.42
CA THR A 16 4.06 -7.40 1.51
C THR A 16 4.52 -6.05 1.01
N PHE A 17 3.70 -5.02 1.18
CA PHE A 17 4.07 -3.64 0.89
C PHE A 17 4.37 -2.94 2.22
N ILE A 18 5.51 -2.28 2.31
CA ILE A 18 5.86 -1.37 3.40
C ILE A 18 5.60 0.05 2.90
N ILE A 19 4.73 0.77 3.61
CA ILE A 19 4.15 2.04 3.18
C ILE A 19 4.46 3.09 4.24
N GLN A 20 5.09 4.18 3.83
CA GLN A 20 5.16 5.38 4.67
C GLN A 20 3.86 6.15 4.48
N VAL A 21 2.93 6.01 5.43
CA VAL A 21 1.68 6.78 5.41
C VAL A 21 2.00 8.23 5.75
N LYS A 22 1.37 9.16 5.03
CA LYS A 22 1.51 10.60 5.28
C LYS A 22 1.04 10.92 6.69
N ASP A 23 1.77 11.81 7.37
CA ASP A 23 1.51 12.22 8.76
C ASP A 23 1.66 11.14 9.84
N VAL A 24 2.05 9.91 9.48
CA VAL A 24 2.41 8.83 10.40
C VAL A 24 3.93 8.72 10.43
N GLN A 25 4.56 8.75 11.60
CA GLN A 25 6.04 8.66 11.69
C GLN A 25 6.56 7.26 11.29
N SER A 26 5.87 6.20 11.68
CA SER A 26 6.27 4.82 11.41
C SER A 26 5.75 4.31 10.06
N CYS A 27 6.50 3.37 9.47
CA CYS A 27 6.02 2.64 8.30
C CYS A 27 4.89 1.67 8.69
N SER A 28 3.84 1.67 7.88
CA SER A 28 2.75 0.70 7.93
C SER A 28 2.99 -0.42 6.92
N ARG A 29 2.20 -1.48 7.00
CA ARG A 29 2.30 -2.60 6.06
C ARG A 29 0.94 -3.11 5.61
N THR A 30 0.91 -3.64 4.40
CA THR A 30 -0.21 -4.47 3.94
C THR A 30 0.31 -5.79 3.36
N PHE A 31 -0.56 -6.79 3.35
CA PHE A 31 -0.30 -8.11 2.79
C PHE A 31 -1.38 -8.37 1.75
N THR A 32 -0.99 -8.51 0.49
CA THR A 32 -1.90 -8.74 -0.64
C THR A 32 -1.42 -9.90 -1.49
N GLY A 33 -2.21 -10.33 -2.46
CA GLY A 33 -1.95 -11.49 -3.31
C GLY A 33 -3.17 -11.80 -4.19
N GLN A 34 -3.06 -12.76 -5.12
CA GLN A 34 -4.10 -13.02 -6.13
C GLN A 34 -5.51 -13.28 -5.57
N LYS A 35 -5.62 -13.74 -4.32
CA LYS A 35 -6.90 -13.98 -3.64
C LYS A 35 -7.62 -12.71 -3.14
N TYR A 36 -6.94 -11.57 -3.08
CA TYR A 36 -7.51 -10.30 -2.61
C TYR A 36 -8.23 -9.60 -3.75
N ARG A 37 -9.41 -9.02 -3.46
CA ARG A 37 -10.32 -8.47 -4.48
C ARG A 37 -9.63 -7.40 -5.33
N ASN A 38 -8.78 -6.61 -4.69
CA ASN A 38 -8.15 -5.45 -5.27
C ASN A 38 -6.67 -5.67 -5.61
N PHE A 39 -6.19 -6.92 -5.66
CA PHE A 39 -4.79 -7.23 -5.98
C PHE A 39 -4.30 -6.62 -7.29
N ALA A 40 -5.17 -6.47 -8.29
CA ALA A 40 -4.83 -5.83 -9.56
C ALA A 40 -4.34 -4.39 -9.39
N TYR A 41 -4.86 -3.64 -8.41
CA TYR A 41 -4.41 -2.28 -8.11
C TYR A 41 -3.05 -2.26 -7.40
N TRP A 42 -2.74 -3.29 -6.63
CA TRP A 42 -1.50 -3.40 -5.88
C TRP A 42 -0.33 -3.93 -6.73
N ARG A 43 -0.58 -4.90 -7.61
CA ARG A 43 0.48 -5.63 -8.33
C ARG A 43 1.30 -4.74 -9.26
N ASP A 44 0.73 -3.64 -9.75
CA ASP A 44 1.37 -2.74 -10.72
C ASP A 44 2.18 -1.62 -10.01
N LEU A 45 2.08 -1.53 -8.67
CA LEU A 45 2.79 -0.55 -7.85
C LEU A 45 4.26 -0.90 -7.66
N LYS A 46 5.09 0.14 -7.54
CA LYS A 46 6.54 0.06 -7.42
C LYS A 46 7.03 0.84 -6.20
N VAL A 47 8.26 0.55 -5.78
CA VAL A 47 8.93 1.35 -4.75
C VAL A 47 9.10 2.78 -5.26
N GLY A 48 8.73 3.75 -4.43
CA GLY A 48 8.74 5.18 -4.75
C GLY A 48 7.37 5.74 -5.08
N ASP A 49 6.42 4.90 -5.50
CA ASP A 49 5.07 5.34 -5.88
C ASP A 49 4.34 5.96 -4.70
N TRP A 50 3.71 7.12 -4.95
CA TRP A 50 2.73 7.71 -4.06
C TRP A 50 1.34 7.20 -4.43
N ILE A 51 0.62 6.72 -3.42
CA ILE A 51 -0.70 6.15 -3.57
C ILE A 51 -1.68 6.78 -2.60
N ALA A 52 -2.94 6.83 -3.01
CA ALA A 52 -4.07 7.22 -2.19
C ALA A 52 -5.10 6.09 -2.13
N GLY A 53 -6.15 6.29 -1.31
CA GLY A 53 -7.18 5.26 -1.06
C GLY A 53 -6.85 4.31 0.09
N LEU A 54 -5.70 4.47 0.76
CA LEU A 54 -5.30 3.64 1.91
C LEU A 54 -6.33 3.72 3.04
N ARG A 55 -6.65 2.57 3.62
CA ARG A 55 -7.53 2.41 4.79
C ARG A 55 -6.86 1.54 5.85
N TRP A 56 -7.06 1.88 7.12
CA TRP A 56 -6.61 1.04 8.22
C TRP A 56 -7.45 -0.22 8.29
N LEU A 57 -6.78 -1.36 8.38
CA LEU A 57 -7.38 -2.59 8.89
C LEU A 57 -7.21 -2.66 10.42
N ASP A 58 -6.01 -2.32 10.90
CA ASP A 58 -5.66 -2.24 12.32
C ASP A 58 -4.60 -1.14 12.50
N GLU A 59 -5.04 0.04 12.91
CA GLU A 59 -4.18 1.21 13.09
C GLU A 59 -3.15 1.01 14.20
N THR A 60 -3.54 0.41 15.32
CA THR A 60 -2.66 0.12 16.46
C THR A 60 -1.47 -0.76 16.07
N LYS A 61 -1.67 -1.66 15.09
CA LYS A 61 -0.61 -2.54 14.56
C LYS A 61 0.04 -2.02 13.27
N GLY A 62 -0.38 -0.86 12.76
CA GLY A 62 0.09 -0.30 11.49
C GLY A 62 -0.24 -1.19 10.28
N ILE A 63 -1.42 -1.84 10.28
CA ILE A 63 -1.85 -2.73 9.20
C ILE A 63 -2.88 -2.02 8.31
N ILE A 64 -2.56 -1.94 7.03
CA ILE A 64 -3.41 -1.38 5.98
C ILE A 64 -4.22 -2.50 5.32
N ASP A 65 -5.49 -2.20 5.03
CA ASP A 65 -6.40 -3.11 4.35
C ASP A 65 -6.02 -3.27 2.85
N ALA A 66 -5.72 -4.51 2.46
CA ALA A 66 -5.41 -4.87 1.08
C ALA A 66 -6.64 -5.00 0.18
N ASP A 67 -7.83 -5.19 0.76
CA ASP A 67 -9.08 -5.32 0.01
C ASP A 67 -9.73 -3.96 -0.29
N SER A 68 -9.15 -2.86 0.19
CA SER A 68 -9.53 -1.51 -0.21
C SER A 68 -8.83 -1.12 -1.51
N PRO A 69 -9.51 -0.42 -2.45
CA PRO A 69 -8.90 0.01 -3.70
C PRO A 69 -7.89 1.13 -3.43
N VAL A 70 -6.73 1.02 -4.05
CA VAL A 70 -5.69 2.05 -4.06
C VAL A 70 -5.47 2.56 -5.47
N TYR A 71 -4.97 3.79 -5.60
CA TYR A 71 -4.68 4.41 -6.89
C TYR A 71 -3.43 5.27 -6.78
N LEU A 72 -2.68 5.33 -7.88
CA LEU A 72 -1.50 6.19 -8.00
C LEU A 72 -1.92 7.66 -7.92
N LEU A 73 -1.23 8.41 -7.08
CA LEU A 73 -1.23 9.87 -7.17
C LEU A 73 -0.32 10.22 -8.35
N GLN A 74 -0.89 10.62 -9.47
CA GLN A 74 -0.09 11.15 -10.58
C GLN A 74 0.65 12.39 -10.08
N ASP A 75 1.96 12.44 -10.33
CA ASP A 75 2.72 13.69 -10.18
C ASP A 75 2.00 14.74 -11.03
N THR A 76 1.29 15.64 -10.37
CA THR A 76 0.75 16.85 -10.98
C THR A 76 1.96 17.76 -11.15
N LEU A 77 2.78 17.47 -12.17
CA LEU A 77 3.83 18.37 -12.63
C LEU A 77 3.11 19.60 -13.23
N PHE A 78 2.99 20.64 -12.40
CA PHE A 78 2.82 22.02 -12.85
C PHE A 78 4.17 22.60 -13.26
#